data_AF-A0A6H1ZX63-F1
#
_entry.id   AF-A0A6H1ZX63-F1
#
_cell.length_a   1.000
_cell.length_b   1.000
_cell.length_c   1.000
_cell.angle_alpha   90.00
_cell.angle_beta   90.00
_cell.angle_gamma   90.00
#
_symmetry.space_group_name_H-M   'P 1'
#
loop_
_entity.id
_entity.type
_entity.pdbx_description
1 polymer ?
#
loop_
_entity_poly.entity_id
_entity_poly.type
_entity_poly.pdbx_seq_one_letter_code
_entity_poly.pdbx_strand_id
1 'polypeptide(L)' 'MGSEKIAFDFDSMEWQNITIDQVKFFENCYPDVDVVAILTKRMPAWLMSNPQKARKKNWLRFINNWLSREQERKA' A
#
# COMPACT_ATOMS: atom_id res chain seq x y z
N MET A 1 -21.74 5.81 -8.81
CA MET A 1 -20.48 6.51 -8.43
C MET A 1 -19.35 5.52 -8.64
N GLY A 2 -18.51 5.74 -9.65
CA GLY A 2 -17.34 4.87 -9.87
C GLY A 2 -16.33 5.14 -8.76
N SER A 3 -15.98 4.12 -7.99
CA SER A 3 -14.86 4.22 -7.05
C SER A 3 -13.59 4.48 -7.84
N GLU A 4 -12.91 5.58 -7.56
CA GLU A 4 -11.64 5.90 -8.22
C GLU A 4 -10.61 4.81 -7.94
N LYS A 5 -9.73 4.54 -8.92
CA LYS A 5 -8.69 3.54 -8.77
C LYS A 5 -7.59 4.07 -7.87
N ILE A 6 -7.13 3.22 -6.93
CA ILE A 6 -5.93 3.50 -6.13
C ILE A 6 -4.75 3.77 -7.06
N ALA A 7 -4.06 4.87 -6.81
CA ALA A 7 -2.85 5.27 -7.52
C ALA A 7 -1.78 5.73 -6.52
N PHE A 8 -0.52 5.72 -6.94
CA PHE A 8 0.57 6.32 -6.18
C PHE A 8 1.07 7.54 -6.97
N ASP A 9 1.09 8.69 -6.31
CA ASP A 9 1.67 9.91 -6.85
C ASP A 9 3.16 9.98 -6.50
N PHE A 10 4.00 10.02 -7.52
CA PHE A 10 5.45 10.03 -7.35
C PHE A 10 6.00 11.43 -7.06
N ASP A 11 5.23 12.49 -7.31
CA ASP A 11 5.65 13.85 -7.03
C ASP A 11 5.44 14.17 -5.54
N SER A 12 4.26 13.84 -4.99
CA SER A 12 3.97 14.00 -3.56
C SER A 12 4.45 12.84 -2.69
N MET A 13 4.76 11.67 -3.29
CA MET A 13 5.06 10.41 -2.58
C MET A 13 3.90 9.88 -1.73
N GLU A 14 2.67 10.15 -2.16
CA GLU A 14 1.44 9.79 -1.45
C GLU A 14 0.52 8.87 -2.25
N TRP A 15 -0.30 8.10 -1.53
CA TRP A 15 -1.37 7.32 -2.15
C TRP A 15 -2.57 8.20 -2.45
N GLN A 16 -3.08 8.07 -3.66
CA GLN A 16 -4.33 8.67 -4.09
C GLN A 16 -5.44 7.61 -4.04
N ASN A 17 -6.64 8.03 -3.64
CA ASN A 17 -7.86 7.22 -3.67
C ASN A 17 -7.85 5.97 -2.77
N ILE A 18 -7.04 5.98 -1.69
CA ILE A 18 -7.20 5.03 -0.58
C ILE A 18 -8.19 5.62 0.42
N THR A 19 -9.26 4.90 0.71
CA THR A 19 -10.26 5.33 1.70
C THR A 19 -9.92 4.82 3.10
N ILE A 20 -10.47 5.48 4.12
CA ILE A 20 -10.35 5.05 5.52
C ILE A 20 -10.90 3.62 5.70
N ASP A 21 -12.01 3.29 5.03
CA ASP A 21 -12.60 1.95 5.11
C ASP A 21 -11.70 0.87 4.51
N GLN A 22 -10.95 1.20 3.44
CA GLN A 22 -9.94 0.29 2.89
C GLN A 22 -8.77 0.09 3.87
N VAL A 23 -8.31 1.16 4.53
CA VAL A 23 -7.26 1.05 5.55
C VAL A 23 -7.73 0.15 6.70
N LYS A 24 -8.92 0.38 7.25
CA LYS A 24 -9.52 -0.46 8.30
C LYS A 24 -9.68 -1.92 7.85
N PHE A 25 -10.07 -2.14 6.60
CA PHE A 25 -10.17 -3.48 6.03
C PHE A 25 -8.80 -4.17 6.02
N PHE A 26 -7.75 -3.48 5.59
CA PHE A 26 -6.39 -4.03 5.62
C PHE A 26 -5.90 -4.30 7.05
N GLU A 27 -6.15 -3.40 8.01
CA GLU A 27 -5.78 -3.62 9.42
C GLU A 27 -6.46 -4.86 10.01
N ASN A 28 -7.73 -5.08 9.67
CA ASN A 28 -8.45 -6.29 10.07
C ASN A 28 -7.92 -7.57 9.41
N CYS A 29 -7.50 -7.51 8.14
CA CYS A 29 -6.92 -8.65 7.42
C CYS A 29 -5.48 -8.98 7.85
N TYR A 30 -4.72 -7.98 8.31
CA TYR A 30 -3.30 -8.10 8.64
C TYR A 30 -3.04 -7.59 10.07
N PRO A 31 -3.56 -8.27 11.10
CA PRO A 31 -3.61 -7.76 12.47
C PRO A 31 -2.23 -7.55 13.11
N ASP A 32 -1.18 -8.26 12.65
CA ASP A 32 0.17 -8.09 13.21
C ASP A 32 0.97 -7.01 12.46
N VAL A 33 0.37 -6.37 11.46
CA VAL A 33 1.04 -5.44 10.56
C VAL A 33 0.60 -4.00 10.85
N ASP A 34 1.57 -3.09 10.99
CA ASP A 34 1.30 -1.65 11.05
C ASP A 34 1.02 -1.13 9.63
N VAL A 35 -0.24 -1.27 9.20
CA VAL A 35 -0.72 -0.93 7.86
C VAL A 35 -0.47 0.53 7.52
N VAL A 36 -0.76 1.44 8.45
CA VAL A 36 -0.58 2.89 8.25
C VAL A 36 0.89 3.20 8.01
N ALA A 37 1.81 2.69 8.83
CA ALA A 37 3.24 2.93 8.63
C ALA A 37 3.76 2.32 7.32
N ILE A 38 3.23 1.18 6.88
CA ILE A 38 3.61 0.61 5.58
C ILE A 38 3.15 1.48 4.42
N LEU A 39 1.87 1.87 4.40
CA LEU A 39 1.30 2.69 3.33
C LEU A 39 1.98 4.05 3.24
N THR A 40 2.19 4.72 4.37
CA THR A 40 2.66 6.11 4.41
C THR A 40 4.18 6.27 4.45
N LYS A 41 4.93 5.22 4.83
CA LYS A 41 6.39 5.33 4.99
C LYS A 41 7.15 4.27 4.21
N ARG A 42 6.88 2.99 4.45
CA ARG A 42 7.73 1.91 3.92
C ARG A 42 7.56 1.71 2.41
N MET A 43 6.32 1.70 1.91
CA MET A 43 6.05 1.59 0.47
C MET A 43 6.58 2.81 -0.29
N PRO A 44 6.33 4.07 0.12
CA PRO A 44 6.94 5.25 -0.49
C PRO A 44 8.47 5.15 -0.56
N ALA A 45 9.13 4.85 0.56
CA ALA A 45 10.60 4.73 0.61
C ALA A 45 11.13 3.66 -0.37
N TRP A 46 10.42 2.53 -0.48
CA TRP A 46 10.78 1.48 -1.43
C TRP A 46 10.56 1.90 -2.89
N LEU A 47 9.45 2.57 -3.19
CA LEU A 47 9.14 3.06 -4.54
C LEU A 47 10.15 4.11 -5.00
N MET A 48 10.54 5.03 -4.10
CA MET A 48 11.62 6.00 -4.33
C MET A 48 12.95 5.31 -4.64
N SER A 49 13.28 4.25 -3.89
CA SER A 49 14.53 3.50 -4.06
C SER A 49 14.49 2.54 -5.25
N ASN A 50 13.31 2.20 -5.77
CA ASN A 50 13.11 1.21 -6.83
C ASN A 50 12.19 1.71 -7.95
N PRO A 51 12.48 2.86 -8.59
CA PRO A 51 11.58 3.49 -9.56
C PRO A 51 11.32 2.58 -10.77
N GLN A 52 12.30 1.75 -11.16
CA GLN A 52 12.14 0.77 -12.24
C GLN A 52 11.09 -0.31 -11.94
N LYS A 53 10.91 -0.66 -10.65
CA LYS A 53 9.91 -1.65 -10.20
C LYS A 53 8.54 -1.03 -9.89
N ALA A 54 8.45 0.30 -9.94
CA ALA A 54 7.29 1.09 -9.61
C ALA A 54 6.26 1.21 -10.77
N ARG A 55 6.48 0.49 -11.88
CA ARG A 55 5.56 0.38 -13.02
C ARG A 55 4.41 -0.60 -12.74
N LYS A 56 3.54 -0.28 -11.77
CA LYS A 56 2.42 -1.15 -11.38
C LYS A 56 1.16 -0.83 -12.17
N LYS A 57 0.49 -1.87 -12.65
CA LYS A 57 -0.84 -1.77 -13.30
C LYS A 57 -2.01 -1.97 -12.32
N ASN A 58 -1.73 -2.57 -11.16
CA ASN A 58 -2.71 -2.84 -10.13
C ASN A 58 -2.06 -2.60 -8.76
N TRP A 59 -2.31 -1.41 -8.21
CA TRP A 59 -1.77 -0.98 -6.92
C TRP A 59 -2.38 -1.73 -5.74
N LEU A 60 -3.68 -2.07 -5.80
CA LEU A 60 -4.32 -2.87 -4.75
C LEU A 60 -3.63 -4.23 -4.58
N ARG A 61 -3.30 -4.91 -5.68
CA ARG A 61 -2.52 -6.16 -5.64
C ARG A 61 -1.13 -5.95 -5.03
N PHE A 62 -0.47 -4.84 -5.36
CA PHE A 62 0.84 -4.51 -4.79
C PHE A 62 0.76 -4.34 -3.27
N ILE A 63 -0.24 -3.57 -2.80
CA ILE A 63 -0.48 -3.34 -1.37
C ILE A 63 -0.75 -4.67 -0.66
N ASN A 64 -1.70 -5.47 -1.17
CA ASN A 64 -2.09 -6.73 -0.57
C ASN A 64 -0.92 -7.72 -0.45
N ASN A 65 -0.13 -7.86 -1.52
CA ASN A 65 1.04 -8.74 -1.51
C ASN A 65 2.12 -8.29 -0.53
N TRP A 66 2.29 -6.98 -0.34
CA TRP A 66 3.24 -6.46 0.64
C TRP A 66 2.78 -6.78 2.06
N LEU A 67 1.54 -6.46 2.39
CA LEU A 67 0.98 -6.67 3.72
C LEU A 67 0.99 -8.16 4.10
N SER A 68 0.64 -9.06 3.18
CA SER A 68 0.73 -10.51 3.39
C SER A 68 2.14 -10.96 3.77
N ARG A 69 3.16 -10.46 3.08
CA ARG A 69 4.57 -10.81 3.38
C ARG A 69 5.05 -10.24 4.71
N GLU A 70 4.59 -9.05 5.09
CA GLU A 70 4.94 -8.46 6.39
C GLU A 70 4.26 -9.21 7.54
N GLN A 71 3.03 -9.69 7.35
CA GLN A 71 2.30 -10.54 8.29
C GLN A 71 3.03 -11.88 8.48
N GLU A 72 3.36 -12.57 7.37
CA GLU A 72 4.09 -13.84 7.40
C GLU A 72 5.47 -13.73 8.08
N ARG A 73 6.13 -12.58 7.98
CA ARG A 73 7.43 -12.36 8.63
C ARG A 73 7.32 -12.16 10.15
N LYS A 74 6.17 -11.70 10.63
CA LYS A 74 5.92 -11.41 12.05
C LYS A 74 5.30 -12.57 12.81
N ALA A 75 4.62 -13.49 12.11
CA ALA A 75 4.12 -14.75 12.64
C ALA A 75 5.27 -15.72 12.99
#